data_AF-A0A135VIC0-F1
#
_entry.id   AF-A0A135VIC0-F1
#
_cell.length_a   1.000
_cell.length_b   1.000
_cell.length_c   1.000
_cell.angle_alpha   90.00
_cell.angle_beta   90.00
_cell.angle_gamma   90.00
#
_symmetry.space_group_name_H-M   'P 1'
#
loop_
_entity.id
_entity.type
_entity.pdbx_description
1 polymer ?
#
loop_
_entity_poly.entity_id
_entity_poly.type
_entity_poly.pdbx_seq_one_letter_code
_entity_poly.pdbx_strand_id
1 'polypeptide(L)'
;MQRAGSVNELWNLSEQEIRYVKHDRKISTIMRGDPADTLLYAVLCSIYEGYSTKTVLYDHLESMFVVRLGRMTVSPVDVDEVLQHGFNEELIIQAQDGFSLSQLGINILKQSRKQVLHEGYWMNRFLQKKWVIISSAFVLILFVTLKLWIGFSIGSRAMMNDGLENLTDLVVVGIIALSLKYERDRLGAIAIMVFMLISGSLLGYNAILRLITAEEINVTFWGYVVTALSIAMTYGLIRYKTLVGRMSGNLALVSDAKEDQTHIRIGAGVLIGLFFAEFQIYVIDSIVALLIAIVIVWEGIEALREILQAGDDLSVDTIHLAAADTYDDLITAWLLARLARGPDTKENLNQAFIKGITIGYRYFDVQAVLGFRNLEKKGISKHVQIAKRSGLIDENQDVLSITNNGLSLYYKNRVDELKKVAHKFSRKRSRFRHAAMGIYIWITIFLLFAFGETLYEMLMGGLHALLGF
;
A
#
# COMPACT_ATOMS: atom_id res chain seq x y z
N MET A 1 -21.72 20.37 34.30
CA MET A 1 -21.02 19.13 33.91
C MET A 1 -21.84 18.43 32.84
N GLN A 2 -21.39 18.41 31.58
CA GLN A 2 -21.98 17.50 30.58
C GLN A 2 -21.60 16.07 30.99
N ARG A 3 -22.58 15.16 31.03
CA ARG A 3 -22.33 13.72 31.23
C ARG A 3 -21.37 13.21 30.14
N ALA A 4 -20.49 12.27 30.49
CA ALA A 4 -19.74 11.51 29.51
C ALA A 4 -20.72 10.91 28.50
N GLY A 5 -20.47 11.13 27.21
CA GLY A 5 -21.30 10.62 26.13
C GLY A 5 -20.74 9.33 25.56
N SER A 6 -21.57 8.53 24.89
CA SER A 6 -21.06 7.36 24.17
C SER A 6 -20.66 7.73 22.75
N VAL A 7 -19.46 7.34 22.30
CA VAL A 7 -19.06 7.54 20.89
C VAL A 7 -20.09 6.91 19.94
N ASN A 8 -20.78 5.84 20.36
CA ASN A 8 -21.86 5.21 19.59
C ASN A 8 -23.02 6.17 19.27
N GLU A 9 -23.28 7.17 20.10
CA GLU A 9 -24.26 8.22 19.79
C GLU A 9 -23.82 9.05 18.58
N LEU A 10 -22.50 9.26 18.43
CA LEU A 10 -21.91 9.96 17.29
C LEU A 10 -21.83 9.06 16.04
N TRP A 11 -21.97 7.74 16.19
CA TRP A 11 -22.07 6.78 15.08
C TRP A 11 -23.49 6.69 14.48
N ASN A 12 -24.51 7.24 15.14
CA ASN A 12 -25.90 7.18 14.67
C ASN A 12 -26.15 8.19 13.54
N LEU A 13 -25.47 7.99 12.41
CA LEU A 13 -25.59 8.76 11.19
C LEU A 13 -26.18 7.87 10.10
N SER A 14 -27.14 8.39 9.36
CA SER A 14 -27.71 7.69 8.21
C SER A 14 -26.68 7.54 7.08
N GLU A 15 -26.86 6.53 6.21
CA GLU A 15 -25.98 6.33 5.06
C GLU A 15 -25.94 7.57 4.15
N GLN A 16 -27.06 8.30 4.01
CA GLN A 16 -27.11 9.54 3.22
C GLN A 16 -26.21 10.64 3.83
N GLU A 17 -26.22 10.76 5.16
CA GLU A 17 -25.35 11.71 5.87
C GLU A 17 -23.88 11.35 5.75
N ILE A 18 -23.56 10.06 5.79
CA ILE A 18 -22.18 9.56 5.61
C ILE A 18 -21.74 9.74 4.16
N ARG A 19 -22.61 9.50 3.17
CA ARG A 19 -22.28 9.57 1.74
C ARG A 19 -21.89 10.98 1.30
N TYR A 20 -22.54 12.01 1.83
CA TYR A 20 -22.29 13.40 1.45
C TYR A 20 -21.77 14.22 2.63
N VAL A 21 -20.44 14.23 2.76
CA VAL A 21 -19.73 15.10 3.70
C VAL A 21 -18.98 16.16 2.93
N LYS A 22 -19.31 17.43 3.17
CA LYS A 22 -18.52 18.54 2.68
C LYS A 22 -17.21 18.56 3.46
N HIS A 23 -16.08 18.42 2.76
CA HIS A 23 -14.77 18.52 3.40
C HIS A 23 -14.59 19.92 4.00
N ASP A 24 -14.51 19.99 5.33
CA ASP A 24 -14.23 21.23 6.04
C ASP A 24 -12.73 21.34 6.32
N ARG A 25 -12.09 22.28 5.62
CA ARG A 25 -10.65 22.55 5.78
C ARG A 25 -10.29 23.05 7.19
N LYS A 26 -11.24 23.62 7.95
CA LYS A 26 -11.00 24.06 9.33
C LYS A 26 -10.68 22.87 10.23
N ILE A 27 -11.42 21.77 10.09
CA ILE A 27 -11.20 20.54 10.88
C ILE A 27 -9.79 20.04 10.68
N SER A 28 -9.36 19.88 9.43
CA SER A 28 -8.02 19.35 9.15
C SER A 28 -6.90 20.33 9.50
N THR A 29 -7.21 21.62 9.69
CA THR A 29 -6.27 22.61 10.21
C THR A 29 -6.12 22.46 11.73
N ILE A 30 -7.25 22.42 12.45
CA ILE A 30 -7.31 22.23 13.92
C ILE A 30 -6.69 20.87 14.31
N MET A 31 -7.01 19.81 13.57
CA MET A 31 -6.49 18.46 13.81
C MET A 31 -5.03 18.28 13.37
N ARG A 32 -4.45 19.23 12.64
CA ARG A 32 -3.12 19.14 11.99
C ARG A 32 -2.97 17.91 11.08
N GLY A 33 -4.07 17.50 10.46
CA GLY A 33 -4.16 16.30 9.62
C GLY A 33 -5.60 15.92 9.33
N ASP A 34 -5.81 14.87 8.55
CA ASP A 34 -7.13 14.27 8.45
C ASP A 34 -7.44 13.52 9.76
N PRO A 35 -8.69 13.58 10.27
CA PRO A 35 -9.02 12.98 11.56
C PRO A 35 -8.59 11.52 11.71
N ALA A 36 -8.75 10.77 10.63
CA ALA A 36 -8.32 9.40 10.44
C ALA A 36 -6.84 9.11 10.73
N ASP A 37 -5.97 10.11 10.59
CA ASP A 37 -4.52 9.99 10.68
C ASP A 37 -3.95 10.69 11.91
N THR A 38 -4.80 11.07 12.87
CA THR A 38 -4.42 11.91 14.00
C THR A 38 -4.69 11.24 15.33
N LEU A 39 -3.68 11.25 16.21
CA LEU A 39 -3.84 10.77 17.59
C LEU A 39 -4.78 11.69 18.39
N LEU A 40 -4.87 12.98 18.03
CA LEU A 40 -5.83 13.92 18.61
C LEU A 40 -7.26 13.41 18.51
N TYR A 41 -7.66 12.89 17.35
CA TYR A 41 -8.98 12.31 17.20
C TYR A 41 -9.26 11.16 18.19
N ALA A 42 -8.31 10.25 18.37
CA ALA A 42 -8.43 9.15 19.34
C ALA A 42 -8.49 9.64 20.80
N VAL A 43 -7.69 10.65 21.16
CA VAL A 43 -7.71 11.25 22.50
C VAL A 43 -9.05 11.94 22.77
N LEU A 44 -9.59 12.69 21.80
CA LEU A 44 -10.91 13.31 21.94
C LEU A 44 -12.02 12.25 22.08
N CYS A 45 -11.99 11.17 21.29
CA CYS A 45 -12.88 10.03 21.48
C CYS A 45 -12.78 9.45 22.89
N SER A 46 -11.56 9.22 23.38
CA SER A 46 -11.33 8.65 24.71
C SER A 46 -11.87 9.53 25.82
N ILE A 47 -11.60 10.85 25.78
CA ILE A 47 -12.13 11.80 26.77
C ILE A 47 -13.67 11.84 26.71
N TYR A 48 -14.25 11.81 25.51
CA TYR A 48 -15.70 11.79 25.34
C TYR A 48 -16.36 10.57 26.00
N GLU A 49 -15.73 9.39 25.90
CA GLU A 49 -16.18 8.14 26.54
C GLU A 49 -15.94 8.08 28.05
N GLY A 50 -15.29 9.08 28.63
CA GLY A 50 -15.05 9.19 30.07
C GLY A 50 -13.65 8.79 30.53
N TYR A 51 -12.71 8.53 29.63
CA TYR A 51 -11.29 8.39 29.97
C TYR A 51 -10.69 9.78 30.25
N SER A 52 -10.91 10.30 31.46
CA SER A 52 -10.69 11.71 31.80
C SER A 52 -9.35 12.02 32.49
N THR A 53 -8.56 11.05 32.93
CA THR A 53 -7.27 11.32 33.61
C THR A 53 -6.08 10.89 32.76
N LYS A 54 -4.91 11.50 33.00
CA LYS A 54 -3.68 11.17 32.25
C LYS A 54 -3.34 9.68 32.32
N THR A 55 -3.32 9.12 33.52
CA THR A 55 -3.00 7.70 33.76
C THR A 55 -3.96 6.77 33.00
N VAL A 56 -5.26 7.04 33.10
CA VAL A 56 -6.30 6.27 32.41
C VAL A 56 -6.18 6.38 30.89
N LEU A 57 -5.84 7.58 30.37
CA LEU A 57 -5.58 7.77 28.93
C LEU A 57 -4.33 7.02 28.46
N TYR A 58 -3.26 7.01 29.26
CA TYR A 58 -2.06 6.25 28.96
C TYR A 58 -2.39 4.77 28.85
N ASP A 59 -3.02 4.18 29.86
CA ASP A 59 -3.35 2.75 29.91
C ASP A 59 -4.36 2.32 28.84
N HIS A 60 -5.29 3.21 28.48
CA HIS A 60 -6.26 2.96 27.42
C HIS A 60 -5.58 2.96 26.05
N LEU A 61 -4.81 4.01 25.73
CA LEU A 61 -4.24 4.19 24.39
C LEU A 61 -2.91 3.47 24.17
N GLU A 62 -2.25 2.99 25.22
CA GLU A 62 -0.90 2.39 25.15
C GLU A 62 -0.77 1.33 24.06
N SER A 63 -1.76 0.45 24.00
CA SER A 63 -1.79 -0.70 23.10
C SER A 63 -2.47 -0.40 21.77
N MET A 64 -3.05 0.80 21.58
CA MET A 64 -3.83 1.14 20.40
C MET A 64 -3.03 0.89 19.11
N PHE A 65 -3.61 0.09 18.22
CA PHE A 65 -3.03 -0.24 16.93
C PHE A 65 -3.93 0.27 15.81
N VAL A 66 -3.42 1.21 15.02
CA VAL A 66 -4.12 1.81 13.89
C VAL A 66 -3.13 2.03 12.76
N VAL A 67 -3.33 1.31 11.66
CA VAL A 67 -2.47 1.35 10.46
C VAL A 67 -2.31 2.78 9.95
N ARG A 68 -3.41 3.54 9.87
CA ARG A 68 -3.44 4.90 9.31
C ARG A 68 -2.73 5.96 10.18
N LEU A 69 -2.64 5.74 11.50
CA LEU A 69 -1.89 6.65 12.38
C LEU A 69 -0.40 6.64 12.05
N GLY A 70 0.11 5.53 11.48
CA GLY A 70 1.51 5.40 11.09
C GLY A 70 2.47 5.47 12.28
N ARG A 71 1.99 5.12 13.48
CA ARG A 71 2.76 5.07 14.72
C ARG A 71 2.98 3.62 15.14
N MET A 72 4.14 3.33 15.73
CA MET A 72 4.44 1.96 16.16
C MET A 72 3.71 1.60 17.45
N THR A 73 3.73 2.50 18.44
CA THR A 73 2.95 2.40 19.70
C THR A 73 2.64 3.81 20.17
N VAL A 74 1.67 3.96 21.07
CA VAL A 74 1.39 5.23 21.73
C VAL A 74 2.17 5.28 23.04
N SER A 75 3.02 6.30 23.22
CA SER A 75 3.71 6.55 24.49
C SER A 75 2.98 7.62 25.32
N PRO A 76 3.23 7.70 26.63
CA PRO A 76 2.70 8.77 27.48
C PRO A 76 3.05 10.17 26.97
N VAL A 77 4.26 10.34 26.42
CA VAL A 77 4.72 11.60 25.81
C VAL A 77 3.83 11.98 24.61
N ASP A 78 3.49 11.01 23.76
CA ASP A 78 2.61 11.28 22.62
C ASP A 78 1.21 11.73 23.07
N VAL A 79 0.70 11.16 24.17
CA VAL A 79 -0.59 11.59 24.75
C VAL A 79 -0.49 12.99 25.35
N ASP A 80 0.60 13.31 26.05
CA ASP A 80 0.83 14.64 26.63
C ASP A 80 0.95 15.73 25.55
N GLU A 81 1.69 15.47 24.46
CA GLU A 81 1.79 16.37 23.31
C GLU A 81 0.41 16.65 22.70
N VAL A 82 -0.42 15.62 22.58
CA VAL A 82 -1.76 15.74 22.02
C VAL A 82 -2.73 16.45 22.96
N LEU A 83 -2.64 16.21 24.26
CA LEU A 83 -3.41 16.96 25.26
C LEU A 83 -3.04 18.44 25.20
N GLN A 84 -1.75 18.77 25.15
CA GLN A 84 -1.28 20.15 25.02
C GLN A 84 -1.82 20.79 23.73
N HIS A 85 -1.80 20.06 22.62
CA HIS A 85 -2.38 20.54 21.36
C HIS A 85 -3.90 20.78 21.48
N GLY A 86 -4.63 19.87 22.14
CA GLY A 86 -6.06 20.02 22.40
C GLY A 86 -6.40 21.21 23.31
N PHE A 87 -5.54 21.55 24.27
CA PHE A 87 -5.67 22.78 25.06
C PHE A 87 -5.41 24.03 24.23
N ASN A 88 -4.36 24.04 23.41
CA ASN A 88 -4.01 25.18 22.57
C ASN A 88 -5.11 25.53 21.55
N GLU A 89 -5.84 24.53 21.06
CA GLU A 89 -6.96 24.69 20.12
C GLU A 89 -8.34 24.76 20.84
N GLU A 90 -8.35 24.92 22.18
CA GLU A 90 -9.54 25.07 23.02
C GLU A 90 -10.55 23.90 22.92
N LEU A 91 -10.08 22.70 22.55
CA LEU A 91 -10.91 21.50 22.41
C LEU A 91 -11.12 20.77 23.73
N ILE A 92 -10.12 20.84 24.61
CA ILE A 92 -10.08 20.15 25.90
C ILE A 92 -10.04 21.20 27.02
N ILE A 93 -10.78 20.95 28.10
CA ILE A 93 -10.83 21.79 29.29
C ILE A 93 -10.44 20.94 30.49
N GLN A 94 -9.64 21.50 31.39
CA GLN A 94 -9.34 20.89 32.68
C GLN A 94 -10.51 21.14 33.65
N ALA A 95 -11.19 20.06 34.04
CA ALA A 95 -12.26 20.03 35.04
C ALA A 95 -11.70 19.62 36.41
N GLN A 96 -12.52 19.69 37.46
CA GLN A 96 -12.12 19.34 38.84
C GLN A 96 -11.60 17.90 38.97
N ASP A 97 -12.19 16.94 38.24
CA ASP A 97 -11.87 15.51 38.31
C ASP A 97 -11.22 14.96 37.02
N GLY A 98 -10.52 15.81 36.25
CA GLY A 98 -9.78 15.40 35.05
C GLY A 98 -10.04 16.29 33.83
N PHE A 99 -10.04 15.69 32.65
CA PHE A 99 -10.25 16.35 31.36
C PHE A 99 -11.69 16.19 30.89
N SER A 100 -12.20 17.23 30.26
CA SER A 100 -13.50 17.22 29.59
C SER A 100 -13.39 17.92 28.24
N LEU A 101 -14.30 17.62 27.32
CA LEU A 101 -14.34 18.34 26.03
C LEU A 101 -15.09 19.66 26.17
N SER A 102 -14.61 20.70 25.50
CA SER A 102 -15.36 21.94 25.32
C SER A 102 -16.51 21.73 24.33
N GLN A 103 -17.45 22.68 24.25
CA GLN A 103 -18.50 22.64 23.23
C GLN A 103 -17.91 22.66 21.80
N LEU A 104 -16.80 23.40 21.61
CA LEU A 104 -16.03 23.38 20.37
C LEU A 104 -15.43 21.99 20.13
N GLY A 105 -14.82 21.38 21.15
CA GLY A 105 -14.26 20.03 21.11
C GLY A 105 -15.28 18.97 20.70
N ILE A 106 -16.49 19.00 21.27
CA ILE A 106 -17.58 18.08 20.91
C ILE A 106 -18.03 18.30 19.46
N ASN A 107 -18.19 19.55 19.03
CA ASN A 107 -18.57 19.88 17.64
C ASN A 107 -17.52 19.39 16.64
N ILE A 108 -16.24 19.65 16.91
CA ILE A 108 -15.11 19.20 16.09
C ILE A 108 -15.02 17.67 16.09
N LEU A 109 -15.20 17.02 17.23
CA LEU A 109 -15.23 15.55 17.33
C LEU A 109 -16.35 14.95 16.48
N LYS A 110 -17.56 15.51 16.54
CA LYS A 110 -18.71 15.05 15.74
C LYS A 110 -18.47 15.20 14.24
N GLN A 111 -17.92 16.33 13.80
CA GLN A 111 -17.60 16.53 12.38
C GLN A 111 -16.44 15.63 11.92
N SER A 112 -15.41 15.49 12.76
CA SER A 112 -14.28 14.60 12.52
C SER A 112 -14.73 13.15 12.38
N ARG A 113 -15.65 12.71 13.26
CA ARG A 113 -16.30 11.40 13.17
C ARG A 113 -16.99 11.22 11.83
N LYS A 114 -17.79 12.20 11.42
CA LYS A 114 -18.49 12.17 10.13
C LYS A 114 -17.52 12.01 8.95
N GLN A 115 -16.37 12.69 9.00
CA GLN A 115 -15.32 12.56 7.99
C GLN A 115 -14.67 11.17 7.99
N VAL A 116 -14.32 10.61 9.17
CA VAL A 116 -13.77 9.24 9.28
C VAL A 116 -14.76 8.22 8.69
N LEU A 117 -16.05 8.34 9.02
CA LEU A 117 -17.08 7.45 8.49
C LEU A 117 -17.28 7.61 6.97
N HIS A 118 -17.27 8.85 6.48
CA HIS A 118 -17.39 9.13 5.04
C HIS A 118 -16.24 8.53 4.25
N GLU A 119 -15.01 8.74 4.71
CA GLU A 119 -13.82 8.15 4.10
C GLU A 119 -13.88 6.61 4.19
N GLY A 120 -14.29 6.06 5.34
CA GLY A 120 -14.48 4.63 5.54
C GLY A 120 -15.55 4.03 4.62
N TYR A 121 -16.66 4.74 4.40
CA TYR A 121 -17.74 4.32 3.49
C TYR A 121 -17.25 4.20 2.05
N TRP A 122 -16.61 5.24 1.53
CA TRP A 122 -16.07 5.22 0.17
C TRP A 122 -14.93 4.21 0.02
N MET A 123 -14.09 4.08 1.04
CA MET A 123 -13.03 3.09 1.05
C MET A 123 -13.60 1.67 1.03
N ASN A 124 -14.59 1.35 1.85
CA ASN A 124 -15.27 0.04 1.83
C ASN A 124 -15.91 -0.27 0.47
N ARG A 125 -16.38 0.75 -0.25
CA ARG A 125 -16.93 0.57 -1.60
C ARG A 125 -15.83 0.38 -2.64
N PHE A 126 -14.76 1.16 -2.57
CA PHE A 126 -13.63 1.03 -3.48
C PHE A 126 -12.92 -0.31 -3.26
N LEU A 127 -12.63 -0.70 -2.02
CA LEU A 127 -11.92 -1.92 -1.65
C LEU A 127 -12.75 -3.23 -1.81
N GLN A 128 -13.75 -3.24 -2.68
CA GLN A 128 -14.48 -4.46 -3.04
C GLN A 128 -13.81 -5.15 -4.23
N LYS A 129 -13.79 -6.49 -4.20
CA LYS A 129 -13.25 -7.36 -5.24
C LYS A 129 -13.72 -6.96 -6.66
N LYS A 130 -14.98 -6.57 -6.81
CA LYS A 130 -15.58 -6.12 -8.07
C LYS A 130 -14.86 -4.89 -8.66
N TRP A 131 -14.53 -3.89 -7.84
CA TRP A 131 -13.90 -2.66 -8.33
C TRP A 131 -12.43 -2.87 -8.67
N VAL A 132 -11.75 -3.79 -7.98
CA VAL A 132 -10.39 -4.22 -8.35
C VAL A 132 -10.39 -4.76 -9.77
N ILE A 133 -11.29 -5.71 -10.07
CA ILE A 133 -11.42 -6.29 -11.42
C ILE A 133 -11.71 -5.20 -12.46
N ILE A 134 -12.72 -4.34 -12.20
CA ILE A 134 -13.11 -3.29 -13.14
C ILE A 134 -11.94 -2.33 -13.40
N SER A 135 -11.23 -1.91 -12.36
CA SER A 135 -10.08 -1.01 -12.50
C SER A 135 -8.93 -1.67 -13.26
N SER A 136 -8.66 -2.96 -12.99
CA SER A 136 -7.60 -3.72 -13.66
C SER A 136 -7.91 -3.87 -15.15
N ALA A 137 -9.15 -4.27 -15.48
CA ALA A 137 -9.62 -4.33 -16.86
C ALA A 137 -9.52 -2.98 -17.57
N PHE A 138 -9.95 -1.89 -16.90
CA PHE A 138 -9.88 -0.54 -17.47
C PHE A 138 -8.43 -0.12 -17.80
N VAL A 139 -7.50 -0.32 -16.86
CA VAL A 139 -6.08 0.02 -17.05
C VAL A 139 -5.45 -0.85 -18.16
N LEU A 140 -5.76 -2.14 -18.20
CA LEU A 140 -5.26 -3.03 -19.25
C LEU A 140 -5.80 -2.66 -20.63
N ILE A 141 -7.10 -2.37 -20.76
CA ILE A 141 -7.70 -1.90 -22.03
C ILE A 141 -7.03 -0.60 -22.48
N LEU A 142 -6.77 0.33 -21.54
CA LEU A 142 -6.04 1.56 -21.85
C LEU A 142 -4.63 1.25 -22.38
N PHE A 143 -3.91 0.32 -21.75
CA PHE A 143 -2.57 -0.07 -22.21
C PHE A 143 -2.56 -0.79 -23.55
N VAL A 144 -3.46 -1.75 -23.78
CA VAL A 144 -3.61 -2.41 -25.08
C VAL A 144 -3.86 -1.35 -26.16
N THR A 145 -4.77 -0.42 -25.92
CA THR A 145 -5.11 0.65 -26.86
C THR A 145 -3.89 1.53 -27.16
N LEU A 146 -3.21 2.03 -26.12
CA LEU A 146 -2.06 2.92 -26.27
C LEU A 146 -0.87 2.21 -26.93
N LYS A 147 -0.48 1.03 -26.44
CA LYS A 147 0.69 0.29 -26.92
C LYS A 147 0.52 -0.17 -28.35
N LEU A 148 -0.65 -0.71 -28.72
CA LEU A 148 -0.90 -1.12 -30.10
C LEU A 148 -0.94 0.11 -31.03
N TRP A 149 -1.64 1.18 -30.65
CA TRP A 149 -1.72 2.38 -31.50
C TRP A 149 -0.35 3.03 -31.76
N ILE A 150 0.45 3.20 -30.70
CA ILE A 150 1.80 3.75 -30.80
C ILE A 150 2.73 2.76 -31.51
N GLY A 151 2.64 1.47 -31.19
CA GLY A 151 3.39 0.40 -31.85
C GLY A 151 3.17 0.37 -33.36
N PHE A 152 1.92 0.50 -33.83
CA PHE A 152 1.61 0.60 -35.25
C PHE A 152 2.12 1.90 -35.87
N SER A 153 1.92 3.04 -35.19
CA SER A 153 2.30 4.36 -35.72
C SER A 153 3.82 4.51 -35.92
N ILE A 154 4.61 3.84 -35.08
CA ILE A 154 6.08 3.88 -35.08
C ILE A 154 6.68 2.65 -35.79
N GLY A 155 5.85 1.66 -36.14
CA GLY A 155 6.33 0.37 -36.69
C GLY A 155 7.14 -0.46 -35.68
N SER A 156 6.92 -0.26 -34.38
CA SER A 156 7.64 -0.98 -33.32
C SER A 156 6.99 -2.33 -33.03
N ARG A 157 7.60 -3.41 -33.54
CA ARG A 157 7.18 -4.79 -33.26
C ARG A 157 7.28 -5.14 -31.77
N ALA A 158 8.28 -4.62 -31.09
CA ALA A 158 8.47 -4.83 -29.65
C ALA A 158 7.29 -4.28 -28.84
N MET A 159 6.89 -3.03 -29.09
CA MET A 159 5.74 -2.40 -28.43
C MET A 159 4.42 -3.11 -28.77
N MET A 160 4.27 -3.57 -30.01
CA MET A 160 3.08 -4.32 -30.44
C MET A 160 2.96 -5.66 -29.70
N ASN A 161 4.06 -6.40 -29.55
CA ASN A 161 4.08 -7.66 -28.78
C ASN A 161 3.76 -7.43 -27.30
N ASP A 162 4.28 -6.37 -26.69
CA ASP A 162 3.95 -5.98 -25.31
C ASP A 162 2.46 -5.56 -25.16
N GLY A 163 1.87 -4.97 -26.20
CA GLY A 163 0.43 -4.72 -26.29
C GLY A 163 -0.41 -6.00 -26.38
N LEU A 164 0.07 -7.02 -27.10
CA LEU A 164 -0.59 -8.33 -27.19
C LEU A 164 -0.49 -9.11 -25.87
N GLU A 165 0.59 -8.96 -25.12
CA GLU A 165 0.71 -9.56 -23.79
C GLU A 165 -0.36 -9.02 -22.84
N ASN A 166 -0.53 -7.69 -22.79
CA ASN A 166 -1.60 -7.06 -22.01
C ASN A 166 -3.03 -7.52 -22.41
N LEU A 167 -3.20 -8.02 -23.65
CA LEU A 167 -4.48 -8.60 -24.09
C LEU A 167 -4.69 -10.00 -23.47
N THR A 168 -3.62 -10.79 -23.33
CA THR A 168 -3.63 -12.05 -22.58
C THR A 168 -3.96 -11.81 -21.12
N ASP A 169 -3.41 -10.76 -20.51
CA ASP A 169 -3.72 -10.37 -19.11
C ASP A 169 -5.20 -10.02 -18.95
N LEU A 170 -5.85 -9.47 -19.98
CA LEU A 170 -7.29 -9.21 -19.98
C LEU A 170 -8.10 -10.52 -19.88
N VAL A 171 -7.62 -11.60 -20.51
CA VAL A 171 -8.21 -12.94 -20.39
C VAL A 171 -8.07 -13.44 -18.95
N VAL A 172 -6.91 -13.25 -18.34
CA VAL A 172 -6.66 -13.59 -16.92
C VAL A 172 -7.63 -12.84 -15.99
N VAL A 173 -7.84 -11.54 -16.22
CA VAL A 173 -8.85 -10.76 -15.48
C VAL A 173 -10.27 -11.34 -15.64
N GLY A 174 -10.60 -11.86 -16.82
CA GLY A 174 -11.83 -12.61 -17.06
C GLY A 174 -11.93 -13.89 -16.22
N ILE A 175 -10.85 -14.66 -16.13
CA ILE A 175 -10.76 -15.87 -15.27
C ILE A 175 -10.96 -15.48 -13.80
N ILE A 176 -10.37 -14.37 -13.34
CA ILE A 176 -10.56 -13.87 -11.98
C ILE A 176 -12.03 -13.53 -11.72
N ALA A 177 -12.67 -12.83 -12.66
CA ALA A 177 -14.10 -12.51 -12.56
C ALA A 177 -14.96 -13.77 -12.44
N LEU A 178 -14.67 -14.81 -13.22
CA LEU A 178 -15.36 -16.11 -13.12
C LEU A 178 -15.06 -16.81 -11.79
N SER A 179 -13.80 -16.85 -11.36
CA SER A 179 -13.40 -17.47 -10.09
C SER A 179 -14.13 -16.83 -8.90
N LEU A 180 -14.34 -15.50 -8.95
CA LEU A 180 -15.08 -14.75 -7.94
C LEU A 180 -16.58 -14.99 -8.01
N LYS A 181 -17.16 -15.14 -9.20
CA LYS A 181 -18.58 -15.45 -9.38
C LYS A 181 -18.94 -16.84 -8.86
N TYR A 182 -18.05 -17.82 -9.04
CA TYR A 182 -18.27 -19.21 -8.63
C TYR A 182 -17.63 -19.57 -7.28
N GLU A 183 -17.04 -18.61 -6.59
CA GLU A 183 -16.34 -18.81 -5.30
C GLU A 183 -15.27 -19.91 -5.37
N ARG A 184 -14.58 -20.00 -6.51
CA ARG A 184 -13.48 -20.94 -6.79
C ARG A 184 -12.15 -20.20 -6.90
N ASP A 185 -11.81 -19.42 -5.88
CA ASP A 185 -10.60 -18.59 -5.86
C ASP A 185 -9.30 -19.41 -5.95
N ARG A 186 -9.27 -20.62 -5.37
CA ARG A 186 -8.14 -21.56 -5.54
C ARG A 186 -7.95 -22.01 -6.98
N LEU A 187 -9.02 -22.36 -7.70
CA LEU A 187 -8.94 -22.72 -9.12
C LEU A 187 -8.52 -21.51 -9.96
N GLY A 188 -9.01 -20.31 -9.61
CA GLY A 188 -8.57 -19.06 -10.23
C GLY A 188 -7.07 -18.84 -10.06
N ALA A 189 -6.55 -18.99 -8.82
CA ALA A 189 -5.12 -18.87 -8.53
C ALA A 189 -4.27 -19.90 -9.31
N ILE A 190 -4.71 -21.16 -9.36
CA ILE A 190 -4.04 -22.22 -10.14
C ILE A 190 -4.01 -21.85 -11.63
N ALA A 191 -5.13 -21.40 -12.19
CA ALA A 191 -5.20 -20.99 -13.58
C ALA A 191 -4.22 -19.84 -13.85
N ILE A 192 -4.19 -18.81 -12.99
CA ILE A 192 -3.24 -17.69 -13.09
C ILE A 192 -1.79 -18.18 -13.12
N MET A 193 -1.38 -19.03 -12.19
CA MET A 193 0.01 -19.53 -12.18
C MET A 193 0.34 -20.37 -13.41
N VAL A 194 -0.61 -21.13 -13.95
CA VAL A 194 -0.42 -21.86 -15.21
C VAL A 194 -0.26 -20.89 -16.38
N PHE A 195 -1.06 -19.82 -16.45
CA PHE A 195 -0.90 -18.77 -17.46
C PHE A 195 0.44 -18.05 -17.33
N MET A 196 0.87 -17.73 -16.12
CA MET A 196 2.19 -17.17 -15.83
C MET A 196 3.33 -18.08 -16.34
N LEU A 197 3.21 -19.41 -16.17
CA LEU A 197 4.18 -20.37 -16.71
C LEU A 197 4.18 -20.41 -18.25
N ILE A 198 3.01 -20.34 -18.86
CA ILE A 198 2.87 -20.30 -20.33
C ILE A 198 3.48 -19.02 -20.88
N SER A 199 3.11 -17.86 -20.33
CA SER A 199 3.66 -16.55 -20.70
C SER A 199 5.17 -16.50 -20.52
N GLY A 200 5.69 -16.92 -19.36
CA GLY A 200 7.13 -16.97 -19.09
C GLY A 200 7.89 -17.88 -20.08
N SER A 201 7.32 -19.04 -20.42
CA SER A 201 7.91 -19.96 -21.40
C SER A 201 7.89 -19.37 -22.81
N LEU A 202 6.80 -18.71 -23.19
CA LEU A 202 6.65 -18.06 -24.49
C LEU A 202 7.61 -16.87 -24.63
N LEU A 203 7.78 -16.08 -23.56
CA LEU A 203 8.78 -15.01 -23.49
C LEU A 203 10.18 -15.57 -23.70
N GLY A 204 10.54 -16.66 -23.01
CA GLY A 204 11.84 -17.32 -23.17
C GLY A 204 12.06 -17.85 -24.58
N TYR A 205 11.05 -18.49 -25.17
CA TYR A 205 11.10 -18.96 -26.55
C TYR A 205 11.31 -17.81 -27.55
N ASN A 206 10.56 -16.72 -27.41
CA ASN A 206 10.69 -15.53 -28.25
C ASN A 206 12.07 -14.85 -28.07
N ALA A 207 12.58 -14.81 -26.84
CA ALA A 207 13.92 -14.30 -26.55
C ALA A 207 15.00 -15.12 -27.26
N ILE A 208 14.91 -16.45 -27.26
CA ILE A 208 15.83 -17.33 -28.00
C ILE A 208 15.75 -17.07 -29.50
N LEU A 209 14.54 -16.96 -30.06
CA LEU A 209 14.36 -16.68 -31.49
C LEU A 209 15.02 -15.35 -31.90
N ARG A 210 14.83 -14.30 -31.11
CA ARG A 210 15.44 -12.98 -31.34
C ARG A 210 16.96 -12.98 -31.18
N LEU A 211 17.48 -13.88 -30.34
CA LEU A 211 18.92 -14.05 -30.17
C LEU A 211 19.56 -14.73 -31.39
N ILE A 212 18.82 -15.61 -32.07
CA ILE A 212 19.25 -16.27 -33.33
C ILE A 212 19.03 -15.34 -34.52
N THR A 213 17.90 -14.64 -34.56
CA THR A 213 17.51 -13.72 -35.62
C THR A 213 17.41 -12.32 -35.02
N ALA A 214 18.52 -11.60 -35.05
CA ALA A 214 18.55 -10.24 -34.52
C ALA A 214 17.53 -9.37 -35.25
N GLU A 215 16.56 -8.85 -34.51
CA GLU A 215 15.62 -7.86 -35.01
C GLU A 215 16.07 -6.47 -34.56
N GLU A 216 16.05 -5.52 -35.49
CA GLU A 216 16.29 -4.11 -35.16
C GLU A 216 15.14 -3.60 -34.28
N ILE A 217 15.51 -2.98 -33.16
CA ILE A 217 14.56 -2.35 -32.25
C ILE A 217 14.53 -0.86 -32.59
N ASN A 218 13.41 -0.42 -33.17
CA ASN A 218 13.18 1.01 -33.39
C ASN A 218 12.89 1.68 -32.05
N VAL A 219 13.88 2.39 -31.53
CA VAL A 219 13.77 3.13 -30.28
C VAL A 219 13.15 4.49 -30.55
N THR A 220 12.19 4.87 -29.70
CA THR A 220 11.55 6.18 -29.76
C THR A 220 11.29 6.70 -28.36
N PHE A 221 11.24 8.03 -28.24
CA PHE A 221 10.85 8.70 -27.00
C PHE A 221 9.53 8.15 -26.43
N TRP A 222 8.51 7.97 -27.28
CA TRP A 222 7.21 7.42 -26.87
C TRP A 222 7.29 5.98 -26.37
N GLY A 223 8.25 5.19 -26.87
CA GLY A 223 8.56 3.86 -26.34
C GLY A 223 8.85 3.91 -24.84
N TYR A 224 9.80 4.75 -24.42
CA TYR A 224 10.15 4.92 -23.01
C TYR A 224 8.98 5.45 -22.17
N VAL A 225 8.27 6.47 -22.65
CA VAL A 225 7.18 7.11 -21.91
C VAL A 225 6.06 6.11 -21.62
N VAL A 226 5.64 5.34 -22.64
CA VAL A 226 4.56 4.36 -22.51
C VAL A 226 4.97 3.21 -21.60
N THR A 227 6.18 2.67 -21.75
CA THR A 227 6.67 1.58 -20.89
C THR A 227 6.79 2.05 -19.43
N ALA A 228 7.33 3.26 -19.18
CA ALA A 228 7.42 3.82 -17.84
C ALA A 228 6.04 4.07 -17.22
N LEU A 229 5.09 4.60 -17.99
CA LEU A 229 3.70 4.77 -17.56
C LEU A 229 3.04 3.42 -17.23
N SER A 230 3.31 2.39 -18.04
CA SER A 230 2.82 1.05 -17.79
C SER A 230 3.32 0.49 -16.46
N ILE A 231 4.63 0.54 -16.22
CA ILE A 231 5.23 0.12 -14.95
C ILE A 231 4.60 0.87 -13.77
N ALA A 232 4.43 2.20 -13.89
CA ALA A 232 3.90 3.03 -12.83
C ALA A 232 2.45 2.67 -12.45
N MET A 233 1.56 2.45 -13.42
CA MET A 233 0.18 2.06 -13.08
C MET A 233 0.07 0.61 -12.66
N THR A 234 0.85 -0.31 -13.25
CA THR A 234 0.90 -1.72 -12.80
C THR A 234 1.36 -1.80 -11.35
N TYR A 235 2.33 -0.97 -10.94
CA TYR A 235 2.70 -0.84 -9.53
C TYR A 235 1.52 -0.42 -8.64
N GLY A 236 0.71 0.55 -9.09
CA GLY A 236 -0.53 0.93 -8.42
C GLY A 236 -1.53 -0.22 -8.32
N LEU A 237 -1.73 -0.98 -9.40
CA LEU A 237 -2.61 -2.15 -9.44
C LEU A 237 -2.14 -3.25 -8.48
N ILE A 238 -0.85 -3.57 -8.42
CA ILE A 238 -0.30 -4.56 -7.48
C ILE A 238 -0.67 -4.19 -6.05
N ARG A 239 -0.48 -2.92 -5.66
CA ARG A 239 -0.81 -2.45 -4.31
C ARG A 239 -2.29 -2.59 -4.02
N TYR A 240 -3.14 -2.25 -4.99
CA TYR A 240 -4.58 -2.33 -4.84
C TYR A 240 -5.11 -3.78 -4.79
N LYS A 241 -4.68 -4.63 -5.72
CA LYS A 241 -4.97 -6.07 -5.78
C LYS A 241 -4.50 -6.78 -4.50
N THR A 242 -3.27 -6.48 -4.04
CA THR A 242 -2.72 -7.05 -2.79
C THR A 242 -3.55 -6.62 -1.58
N LEU A 243 -3.89 -5.33 -1.47
CA LEU A 243 -4.67 -4.79 -0.35
C LEU A 243 -6.04 -5.48 -0.25
N VAL A 244 -6.80 -5.50 -1.35
CA VAL A 244 -8.14 -6.08 -1.38
C VAL A 244 -8.09 -7.61 -1.30
N GLY A 245 -7.13 -8.23 -1.95
CA GLY A 245 -6.91 -9.68 -1.90
C GLY A 245 -6.63 -10.16 -0.48
N ARG A 246 -5.80 -9.44 0.31
CA ARG A 246 -5.57 -9.74 1.73
C ARG A 246 -6.78 -9.48 2.60
N MET A 247 -7.44 -8.34 2.45
CA MET A 247 -8.65 -8.00 3.24
C MET A 247 -9.79 -8.98 3.01
N SER A 248 -10.00 -9.39 1.75
CA SER A 248 -11.04 -10.35 1.40
C SER A 248 -10.57 -11.81 1.54
N GLY A 249 -9.27 -12.03 1.77
CA GLY A 249 -8.60 -13.33 1.72
C GLY A 249 -8.90 -14.10 0.45
N ASN A 250 -8.91 -13.41 -0.69
CA ASN A 250 -9.12 -14.01 -2.01
C ASN A 250 -7.78 -14.34 -2.65
N LEU A 251 -7.54 -15.62 -2.87
CA LEU A 251 -6.27 -16.11 -3.37
C LEU A 251 -6.01 -15.70 -4.83
N ALA A 252 -7.04 -15.67 -5.67
CA ALA A 252 -6.92 -15.30 -7.08
C ALA A 252 -6.42 -13.86 -7.25
N LEU A 253 -6.96 -12.89 -6.51
CA LEU A 253 -6.51 -11.49 -6.56
C LEU A 253 -5.06 -11.32 -6.11
N VAL A 254 -4.61 -12.12 -5.14
CA VAL A 254 -3.23 -12.06 -4.66
C VAL A 254 -2.26 -12.76 -5.61
N SER A 255 -2.70 -13.82 -6.28
CA SER A 255 -1.94 -14.49 -7.33
C SER A 255 -1.77 -13.58 -8.55
N ASP A 256 -2.83 -12.87 -8.94
CA ASP A 256 -2.84 -11.85 -9.98
C ASP A 256 -1.90 -10.66 -9.64
N ALA A 257 -1.87 -10.23 -8.38
CA ALA A 257 -0.90 -9.22 -7.94
C ALA A 257 0.57 -9.72 -8.03
N LYS A 258 0.81 -11.02 -7.89
CA LYS A 258 2.14 -11.63 -8.05
C LYS A 258 2.54 -11.73 -9.52
N GLU A 259 1.59 -12.08 -10.40
CA GLU A 259 1.79 -12.01 -11.85
C GLU A 259 2.10 -10.58 -12.31
N ASP A 260 1.37 -9.57 -11.83
CA ASP A 260 1.67 -8.17 -12.12
C ASP A 260 3.11 -7.73 -11.73
N GLN A 261 3.68 -8.28 -10.65
CA GLN A 261 5.09 -7.99 -10.27
C GLN A 261 6.08 -8.48 -11.33
N THR A 262 5.73 -9.55 -12.03
CA THR A 262 6.48 -10.03 -13.19
C THR A 262 6.42 -9.03 -14.34
N HIS A 263 5.25 -8.45 -14.64
CA HIS A 263 5.14 -7.42 -15.68
C HIS A 263 5.97 -6.16 -15.37
N ILE A 264 6.14 -5.80 -14.10
CA ILE A 264 7.10 -4.73 -13.72
C ILE A 264 8.53 -5.11 -14.08
N ARG A 265 8.95 -6.35 -13.80
CA ARG A 265 10.30 -6.84 -14.13
C ARG A 265 10.52 -6.91 -15.63
N ILE A 266 9.55 -7.40 -16.38
CA ILE A 266 9.55 -7.40 -17.86
C ILE A 266 9.68 -5.96 -18.36
N GLY A 267 8.84 -5.04 -17.90
CA GLY A 267 8.90 -3.64 -18.30
C GLY A 267 10.25 -2.97 -18.00
N ALA A 268 10.83 -3.25 -16.83
CA ALA A 268 12.17 -2.78 -16.50
C ALA A 268 13.24 -3.37 -17.44
N GLY A 269 13.12 -4.65 -17.79
CA GLY A 269 13.97 -5.31 -18.78
C GLY A 269 13.86 -4.68 -20.16
N VAL A 270 12.65 -4.35 -20.60
CA VAL A 270 12.39 -3.63 -21.86
C VAL A 270 13.04 -2.25 -21.85
N LEU A 271 12.97 -1.49 -20.74
CA LEU A 271 13.66 -0.20 -20.66
C LEU A 271 15.19 -0.33 -20.80
N ILE A 272 15.77 -1.40 -20.23
CA ILE A 272 17.20 -1.72 -20.40
C ILE A 272 17.49 -2.08 -21.86
N GLY A 273 16.66 -2.93 -22.47
CA GLY A 273 16.78 -3.32 -23.88
C GLY A 273 16.71 -2.12 -24.83
N LEU A 274 15.73 -1.22 -24.63
CA LEU A 274 15.60 0.03 -25.38
C LEU A 274 16.85 0.90 -25.23
N PHE A 275 17.37 1.07 -24.01
CA PHE A 275 18.56 1.88 -23.77
C PHE A 275 19.79 1.38 -24.56
N PHE A 276 19.99 0.06 -24.63
CA PHE A 276 21.12 -0.51 -25.39
C PHE A 276 20.87 -0.57 -26.90
N ALA A 277 19.61 -0.66 -27.33
CA ALA A 277 19.24 -0.61 -28.74
C ALA A 277 19.58 0.74 -29.40
N GLU A 278 19.64 1.83 -28.61
CA GLU A 278 20.11 3.15 -29.07
C GLU A 278 21.52 3.09 -29.63
N PHE A 279 22.38 2.29 -28.99
CA PHE A 279 23.76 2.06 -29.39
C PHE A 279 23.90 0.90 -30.38
N GLN A 280 22.81 0.49 -31.04
CA GLN A 280 22.77 -0.64 -31.99
C GLN A 280 23.09 -2.00 -31.33
N ILE A 281 23.03 -2.10 -30.00
CA ILE A 281 23.30 -3.34 -29.25
C ILE A 281 21.97 -4.05 -28.95
N TYR A 282 21.36 -4.61 -30.00
CA TYR A 282 20.03 -5.23 -29.92
C TYR A 282 19.98 -6.54 -29.12
N VAL A 283 21.11 -7.24 -29.00
CA VAL A 283 21.19 -8.56 -28.34
C VAL A 283 20.86 -8.48 -26.84
N ILE A 284 21.08 -7.32 -26.21
CA ILE A 284 20.88 -7.16 -24.76
C ILE A 284 19.39 -7.31 -24.39
N ASP A 285 18.45 -6.83 -25.20
CA ASP A 285 17.02 -7.04 -24.98
C ASP A 285 16.69 -8.53 -24.86
N SER A 286 17.23 -9.34 -25.78
CA SER A 286 17.00 -10.79 -25.81
C SER A 286 17.62 -11.51 -24.62
N ILE A 287 18.84 -11.12 -24.21
CA ILE A 287 19.50 -11.69 -23.01
C ILE A 287 18.70 -11.37 -21.75
N VAL A 288 18.29 -10.11 -21.59
CA VAL A 288 17.51 -9.66 -20.43
C VAL A 288 16.15 -10.35 -20.39
N ALA A 289 15.45 -10.44 -21.52
CA ALA A 289 14.18 -11.16 -21.64
C ALA A 289 14.32 -12.65 -21.27
N LEU A 290 15.41 -13.30 -21.67
CA LEU A 290 15.68 -14.70 -21.33
C LEU A 290 15.94 -14.89 -19.82
N LEU A 291 16.73 -14.01 -19.20
CA LEU A 291 16.97 -14.05 -17.76
C LEU A 291 15.67 -13.86 -16.97
N ILE A 292 14.83 -12.91 -17.40
CA ILE A 292 13.52 -12.67 -16.79
C ILE A 292 12.62 -13.89 -16.97
N ALA A 293 12.54 -14.48 -18.17
CA ALA A 293 11.76 -15.69 -18.43
C ALA A 293 12.13 -16.85 -17.48
N ILE A 294 13.43 -17.08 -17.22
CA ILE A 294 13.90 -18.10 -16.28
C ILE A 294 13.36 -17.82 -14.87
N VAL A 295 13.44 -16.57 -14.41
CA VAL A 295 12.94 -16.18 -13.08
C VAL A 295 11.42 -16.38 -12.99
N ILE A 296 10.67 -16.02 -14.03
CA ILE A 296 9.21 -16.18 -14.09
C ILE A 296 8.83 -17.66 -13.97
N VAL A 297 9.46 -18.51 -14.78
CA VAL A 297 9.18 -19.95 -14.78
C VAL A 297 9.53 -20.56 -13.43
N TRP A 298 10.67 -20.18 -12.84
CA TRP A 298 11.04 -20.63 -11.49
C TRP A 298 9.97 -20.27 -10.46
N GLU A 299 9.61 -18.98 -10.37
CA GLU A 299 8.65 -18.49 -9.38
C GLU A 299 7.24 -19.04 -9.60
N GLY A 300 6.84 -19.23 -10.86
CA GLY A 300 5.57 -19.86 -11.21
C GLY A 300 5.52 -21.32 -10.77
N ILE A 301 6.62 -22.08 -10.94
CA ILE A 301 6.72 -23.47 -10.49
C ILE A 301 6.69 -23.54 -8.96
N GLU A 302 7.44 -22.68 -8.28
CA GLU A 302 7.48 -22.61 -6.83
C GLU A 302 6.10 -22.27 -6.24
N ALA A 303 5.45 -21.23 -6.77
CA ALA A 303 4.10 -20.84 -6.36
C ALA A 303 3.08 -21.96 -6.62
N LEU A 304 3.13 -22.60 -7.80
CA LEU A 304 2.22 -23.69 -8.12
C LEU A 304 2.43 -24.88 -7.18
N ARG A 305 3.68 -25.21 -6.85
CA ARG A 305 4.02 -26.26 -5.88
C ARG A 305 3.48 -25.93 -4.49
N GLU A 306 3.67 -24.70 -4.00
CA GLU A 306 3.13 -24.25 -2.72
C GLU A 306 1.60 -24.42 -2.67
N ILE A 307 0.90 -24.01 -3.73
CA ILE A 307 -0.56 -24.07 -3.81
C ILE A 307 -1.10 -25.51 -3.91
N LEU A 308 -0.35 -26.40 -4.55
CA LEU A 308 -0.70 -27.82 -4.61
C LEU A 308 -0.41 -28.53 -3.28
N GLN A 309 0.70 -28.22 -2.61
CA GLN A 309 1.11 -28.84 -1.34
C GLN A 309 0.27 -28.38 -0.15
N ALA A 310 -0.06 -27.09 -0.08
CA ALA A 310 -0.82 -26.52 1.04
C ALA A 310 -2.26 -27.04 1.14
N GLY A 311 -2.80 -27.69 0.10
CA GLY A 311 -4.14 -28.25 0.16
C GLY A 311 -5.19 -27.18 0.49
N ASP A 312 -6.05 -27.48 1.47
CA ASP A 312 -7.09 -26.56 1.95
C ASP A 312 -6.58 -25.55 3.01
N ASP A 313 -5.35 -25.71 3.49
CA ASP A 313 -4.71 -24.80 4.47
C ASP A 313 -4.08 -23.57 3.81
N LEU A 314 -4.16 -23.47 2.48
CA LEU A 314 -3.58 -22.38 1.72
C LEU A 314 -4.27 -21.06 2.05
N SER A 315 -3.48 -20.10 2.53
CA SER A 315 -3.97 -18.77 2.88
C SER A 315 -3.22 -17.69 2.12
N VAL A 316 -3.89 -16.55 1.96
CA VAL A 316 -3.31 -15.39 1.28
C VAL A 316 -2.00 -14.91 1.93
N ASP A 317 -1.78 -15.20 3.21
CA ASP A 317 -0.57 -14.79 3.93
C ASP A 317 0.68 -15.62 3.62
N THR A 318 0.52 -16.74 2.90
CA THR A 318 1.61 -17.63 2.48
C THR A 318 2.21 -17.24 1.15
N ILE A 319 1.47 -16.53 0.29
CA ILE A 319 2.02 -16.03 -0.97
C ILE A 319 2.95 -14.87 -0.66
N HIS A 320 4.24 -15.04 -0.95
CA HIS A 320 5.22 -13.97 -0.86
C HIS A 320 4.96 -12.89 -1.93
N LEU A 321 4.75 -11.64 -1.49
CA LEU A 321 4.67 -10.45 -2.34
C LEU A 321 5.41 -9.30 -1.68
N ALA A 322 6.24 -8.59 -2.44
CA ALA A 322 6.92 -7.38 -1.95
C ALA A 322 5.93 -6.30 -1.46
N ALA A 323 4.73 -6.22 -2.05
CA ALA A 323 3.67 -5.32 -1.59
C ALA A 323 3.04 -5.73 -0.24
N ALA A 324 3.14 -7.01 0.13
CA ALA A 324 2.63 -7.53 1.39
C ALA A 324 3.56 -7.20 2.57
N ASP A 325 4.87 -7.07 2.33
CA ASP A 325 5.89 -6.79 3.35
C ASP A 325 5.58 -5.50 4.12
N THR A 326 5.07 -4.45 3.44
CA THR A 326 4.71 -3.17 4.09
C THR A 326 3.71 -3.35 5.25
N TYR A 327 2.79 -4.31 5.15
CA TYR A 327 1.81 -4.58 6.20
C TYR A 327 2.43 -5.42 7.32
N ASP A 328 3.24 -6.42 6.96
CA ASP A 328 3.89 -7.30 7.92
C ASP A 328 4.95 -6.52 8.75
N ASP A 329 5.57 -5.51 8.15
CA ASP A 329 6.49 -4.56 8.80
C ASP A 329 5.81 -3.71 9.88
N LEU A 330 4.55 -3.32 9.71
CA LEU A 330 3.83 -2.50 10.69
C LEU A 330 3.59 -3.25 12.00
N ILE A 331 3.16 -4.52 11.91
CA ILE A 331 2.94 -5.35 13.09
C ILE A 331 4.28 -5.71 13.74
N THR A 332 5.32 -5.97 12.92
CA THR A 332 6.68 -6.19 13.42
C THR A 332 7.20 -4.95 14.14
N ALA A 333 6.99 -3.75 13.60
CA ALA A 333 7.38 -2.49 14.24
C ALA A 333 6.63 -2.25 15.56
N TRP A 334 5.33 -2.55 15.62
CA TRP A 334 4.54 -2.53 16.86
C TRP A 334 5.11 -3.51 17.90
N LEU A 335 5.42 -4.74 17.48
CA LEU A 335 5.99 -5.79 18.34
C LEU A 335 7.34 -5.36 18.94
N LEU A 336 8.24 -4.86 18.09
CA LEU A 336 9.54 -4.35 18.53
C LEU A 336 9.39 -3.15 19.46
N ALA A 337 8.47 -2.23 19.17
CA ALA A 337 8.21 -1.08 20.02
C ALA A 337 7.63 -1.47 21.39
N ARG A 338 6.85 -2.56 21.48
CA ARG A 338 6.37 -3.11 22.75
C ARG A 338 7.51 -3.76 23.54
N LEU A 339 8.31 -4.61 22.89
CA LEU A 339 9.45 -5.28 23.53
C LEU A 339 10.60 -4.33 23.90
N ALA A 340 10.71 -3.18 23.23
CA ALA A 340 11.66 -2.12 23.60
C ALA A 340 11.36 -1.49 24.97
N ARG A 341 10.12 -1.61 25.48
CA ARG A 341 9.74 -1.16 26.84
C ARG A 341 10.11 -2.18 27.91
N GLY A 342 10.22 -3.45 27.54
CA GLY A 342 10.57 -4.54 28.43
C GLY A 342 10.24 -5.91 27.82
N PRO A 343 10.89 -6.98 28.29
CA PRO A 343 10.54 -8.33 27.90
C PRO A 343 9.10 -8.67 28.31
N ASP A 344 8.40 -9.45 27.49
CA ASP A 344 7.01 -9.85 27.76
C ASP A 344 6.71 -11.23 27.18
N THR A 345 5.65 -11.87 27.68
CA THR A 345 5.23 -13.18 27.18
C THR A 345 4.47 -13.04 25.87
N LYS A 346 4.52 -14.08 25.03
CA LYS A 346 3.77 -14.11 23.76
C LYS A 346 2.27 -13.90 23.98
N GLU A 347 1.71 -14.45 25.05
CA GLU A 347 0.28 -14.33 25.36
C GLU A 347 -0.10 -12.89 25.73
N ASN A 348 0.65 -12.26 26.63
CA ASN A 348 0.40 -10.86 27.01
C ASN A 348 0.51 -9.91 25.81
N LEU A 349 1.52 -10.10 24.97
CA LEU A 349 1.68 -9.32 23.74
C LEU A 349 0.49 -9.51 22.81
N ASN A 350 -0.01 -10.74 22.67
CA ASN A 350 -1.17 -11.02 21.84
C ASN A 350 -2.44 -10.38 22.40
N GLN A 351 -2.67 -10.44 23.71
CA GLN A 351 -3.80 -9.79 24.37
C GLN A 351 -3.74 -8.26 24.23
N ALA A 352 -2.57 -7.66 24.43
CA ALA A 352 -2.35 -6.24 24.23
C ALA A 352 -2.63 -5.84 22.77
N PHE A 353 -2.16 -6.62 21.80
CA PHE A 353 -2.41 -6.38 20.38
C PHE A 353 -3.90 -6.43 20.04
N ILE A 354 -4.63 -7.46 20.51
CA ILE A 354 -6.07 -7.61 20.27
C ILE A 354 -6.82 -6.43 20.90
N LYS A 355 -6.52 -6.06 22.16
CA LYS A 355 -7.08 -4.86 22.80
C LYS A 355 -6.82 -3.61 21.94
N GLY A 356 -5.59 -3.49 21.43
CA GLY A 356 -5.18 -2.41 20.55
C GLY A 356 -5.99 -2.29 19.27
N ILE A 357 -6.24 -3.42 18.61
CA ILE A 357 -7.07 -3.53 17.41
C ILE A 357 -8.53 -3.16 17.73
N THR A 358 -9.08 -3.63 18.85
CA THR A 358 -10.45 -3.32 19.26
C THR A 358 -10.65 -1.81 19.46
N ILE A 359 -9.69 -1.14 20.12
CA ILE A 359 -9.71 0.32 20.26
C ILE A 359 -9.60 1.00 18.89
N GLY A 360 -8.70 0.48 18.04
CA GLY A 360 -8.55 0.93 16.66
C GLY A 360 -9.88 0.90 15.91
N TYR A 361 -10.56 -0.24 15.86
CA TYR A 361 -11.86 -0.39 15.19
C TYR A 361 -12.92 0.56 15.78
N ARG A 362 -12.96 0.67 17.11
CA ARG A 362 -13.94 1.53 17.80
C ARG A 362 -13.81 2.99 17.37
N TYR A 363 -12.60 3.49 17.17
CA TYR A 363 -12.36 4.89 16.81
C TYR A 363 -12.23 5.12 15.30
N PHE A 364 -11.58 4.22 14.56
CA PHE A 364 -11.22 4.44 13.16
C PHE A 364 -11.96 3.54 12.16
N ASP A 365 -12.83 2.64 12.62
CA ASP A 365 -13.58 1.71 11.77
C ASP A 365 -12.66 0.88 10.85
N VAL A 366 -13.04 0.63 9.59
CA VAL A 366 -12.24 -0.04 8.56
C VAL A 366 -10.80 0.50 8.42
N GLN A 367 -10.56 1.75 8.79
CA GLN A 367 -9.25 2.40 8.64
C GLN A 367 -8.24 1.94 9.69
N ALA A 368 -8.70 1.32 10.77
CA ALA A 368 -7.87 0.80 11.84
C ALA A 368 -6.91 -0.29 11.37
N VAL A 369 -7.44 -1.25 10.61
CA VAL A 369 -6.75 -2.51 10.28
C VAL A 369 -6.77 -2.75 8.77
N LEU A 370 -6.60 -1.67 8.01
CA LEU A 370 -6.61 -1.70 6.55
C LEU A 370 -5.57 -2.70 6.03
N GLY A 371 -5.98 -3.62 5.14
CA GLY A 371 -5.11 -4.63 4.55
C GLY A 371 -5.05 -5.97 5.26
N PHE A 372 -5.71 -6.12 6.42
CA PHE A 372 -5.72 -7.38 7.15
C PHE A 372 -7.12 -8.02 7.17
N ARG A 373 -7.14 -9.37 7.24
CA ARG A 373 -8.37 -10.16 7.42
C ARG A 373 -8.30 -10.94 8.73
N ASN A 374 -9.33 -10.80 9.56
CA ASN A 374 -9.49 -11.51 10.82
C ASN A 374 -8.25 -11.39 11.75
N LEU A 375 -7.67 -10.20 11.83
CA LEU A 375 -6.43 -9.98 12.58
C LEU A 375 -6.59 -10.33 14.06
N GLU A 376 -7.77 -10.10 14.63
CA GLU A 376 -8.14 -10.48 16.01
C GLU A 376 -8.01 -11.99 16.27
N LYS A 377 -8.29 -12.83 15.25
CA LYS A 377 -8.17 -14.30 15.37
C LYS A 377 -6.75 -14.80 15.09
N LYS A 378 -6.05 -14.17 14.15
CA LYS A 378 -4.69 -14.54 13.77
C LYS A 378 -3.66 -14.12 14.82
N GLY A 379 -3.90 -12.99 15.49
CA GLY A 379 -3.01 -12.43 16.48
C GLY A 379 -1.64 -12.08 15.90
N ILE A 380 -0.61 -12.14 16.75
CA ILE A 380 0.77 -11.79 16.39
C ILE A 380 1.67 -12.99 16.07
N SER A 381 1.15 -14.22 16.14
CA SER A 381 1.99 -15.43 16.08
C SER A 381 2.89 -15.52 14.84
N LYS A 382 2.35 -15.17 13.65
CA LYS A 382 3.12 -15.11 12.40
C LYS A 382 4.29 -14.12 12.53
N HIS A 383 4.02 -12.92 13.05
CA HIS A 383 5.01 -11.86 13.14
C HIS A 383 6.07 -12.12 14.20
N VAL A 384 5.72 -12.80 15.30
CA VAL A 384 6.71 -13.30 16.28
C VAL A 384 7.67 -14.29 15.61
N GLN A 385 7.17 -15.23 14.81
CA GLN A 385 8.05 -16.17 14.09
C GLN A 385 8.96 -15.49 13.07
N ILE A 386 8.43 -14.50 12.32
CA ILE A 386 9.22 -13.70 11.37
C ILE A 386 10.32 -12.94 12.12
N ALA A 387 9.98 -12.28 13.22
CA ALA A 387 10.92 -11.51 14.02
C ALA A 387 12.01 -12.40 14.64
N LYS A 388 11.67 -13.61 15.09
CA LYS A 388 12.65 -14.60 15.58
C LYS A 388 13.59 -15.05 14.47
N ARG A 389 13.05 -15.47 13.32
CA ARG A 389 13.85 -15.91 12.16
C ARG A 389 14.77 -14.82 11.64
N SER A 390 14.32 -13.57 11.71
CA SER A 390 15.11 -12.40 11.30
C SER A 390 16.11 -11.94 12.36
N GLY A 391 16.23 -12.66 13.49
CA GLY A 391 17.12 -12.32 14.59
C GLY A 391 16.81 -10.98 15.26
N LEU A 392 15.56 -10.51 15.19
CA LEU A 392 15.11 -9.25 15.78
C LEU A 392 14.71 -9.42 17.24
N ILE A 393 14.17 -10.59 17.60
CA ILE A 393 13.76 -10.94 18.96
C ILE A 393 14.31 -12.31 19.34
N ASP A 394 14.51 -12.51 20.63
CA ASP A 394 14.93 -13.78 21.24
C ASP A 394 13.87 -14.27 22.24
N GLU A 395 13.82 -15.58 22.47
CA GLU A 395 12.87 -16.21 23.39
C GLU A 395 13.61 -17.03 24.44
N ASN A 396 13.42 -16.70 25.71
CA ASN A 396 13.99 -17.43 26.83
C ASN A 396 12.89 -17.71 27.87
N GLN A 397 12.63 -19.00 28.16
CA GLN A 397 11.59 -19.43 29.12
C GLN A 397 10.22 -18.75 28.87
N ASP A 398 9.73 -18.78 27.62
CA ASP A 398 8.48 -18.15 27.15
C ASP A 398 8.40 -16.61 27.27
N VAL A 399 9.52 -15.97 27.63
CA VAL A 399 9.67 -14.52 27.63
C VAL A 399 10.39 -14.09 26.36
N LEU A 400 9.73 -13.22 25.60
CA LEU A 400 10.29 -12.61 24.40
C LEU A 400 11.04 -11.34 24.80
N SER A 401 12.22 -11.16 24.22
CA SER A 401 13.06 -9.99 24.40
C SER A 401 13.57 -9.46 23.07
N ILE A 402 13.83 -8.16 22.99
CA ILE A 402 14.36 -7.52 21.78
C ILE A 402 15.88 -7.69 21.73
N THR A 403 16.42 -8.05 20.56
CA THR A 403 17.87 -8.13 20.34
C THR A 403 18.45 -6.77 19.96
N ASN A 404 19.78 -6.65 19.88
CA ASN A 404 20.43 -5.43 19.36
C ASN A 404 20.03 -5.10 17.90
N ASN A 405 19.84 -6.12 17.06
CA ASN A 405 19.37 -5.93 15.69
C ASN A 405 17.91 -5.43 15.68
N GLY A 406 17.06 -5.99 16.54
CA GLY A 406 15.70 -5.52 16.77
C GLY A 406 15.65 -4.06 17.24
N LEU A 407 16.51 -3.69 18.19
CA LEU A 407 16.65 -2.32 18.71
C LEU A 407 17.10 -1.34 17.62
N SER A 408 18.07 -1.73 16.79
CA SER A 408 18.50 -0.93 15.64
C SER A 408 17.34 -0.64 14.68
N LEU A 409 16.56 -1.68 14.33
CA LEU A 409 15.39 -1.53 13.47
C LEU A 409 14.29 -0.67 14.13
N TYR A 410 14.05 -0.86 15.42
CA TYR A 410 13.12 -0.04 16.21
C TYR A 410 13.49 1.44 16.16
N TYR A 411 14.75 1.80 16.40
CA TYR A 411 15.20 3.19 16.35
C TYR A 411 15.09 3.79 14.94
N LYS A 412 15.43 3.02 13.91
CA LYS A 412 15.23 3.44 12.51
C LYS A 412 13.77 3.78 12.24
N ASN A 413 12.86 2.90 12.64
CA ASN A 413 11.42 3.12 12.48
C ASN A 413 10.93 4.31 13.32
N ARG A 414 11.49 4.52 14.52
CA ARG A 414 11.16 5.66 15.39
C ARG A 414 11.56 6.99 14.77
N VAL A 415 12.72 7.05 14.11
CA VAL A 415 13.17 8.24 13.37
C VAL A 415 12.17 8.57 12.26
N ASP A 416 11.74 7.57 11.49
CA ASP A 416 10.79 7.79 10.40
C ASP A 416 9.39 8.19 10.90
N GLU A 417 8.93 7.63 12.03
CA GLU A 417 7.71 8.07 12.72
C GLU A 417 7.81 9.56 13.11
N LEU A 418 8.89 9.96 13.79
CA LEU A 418 9.08 11.34 14.24
C LEU A 418 9.23 12.33 13.08
N LYS A 419 9.90 11.94 11.98
CA LYS A 419 9.95 12.75 10.75
C LYS A 419 8.55 13.02 10.19
N LYS A 420 7.68 12.00 10.18
CA LYS A 420 6.28 12.15 9.73
C LYS A 420 5.50 13.10 10.65
N VAL A 421 5.64 12.96 11.97
CA VAL A 421 5.01 13.85 12.96
C VAL A 421 5.50 15.29 12.78
N ALA A 422 6.82 15.50 12.69
CA ALA A 422 7.41 16.82 12.47
C ALA A 422 6.90 17.46 11.17
N HIS A 423 6.79 16.67 10.08
CA HIS A 423 6.25 17.16 8.81
C HIS A 423 4.77 17.57 8.88
N LYS A 424 3.96 16.92 9.74
CA LYS A 424 2.56 17.34 9.99
C LYS A 424 2.49 18.70 10.67
N PHE A 425 3.32 18.94 11.68
CA PHE A 425 3.34 20.20 12.43
C PHE A 425 4.08 21.34 11.70
N SER A 426 5.13 21.06 10.93
CA SER A 426 5.90 22.07 10.19
C SER A 426 5.18 22.61 8.96
N ARG A 427 4.16 21.90 8.46
CA ARG A 427 3.34 22.34 7.33
C ARG A 427 2.59 23.64 7.69
N LYS A 428 3.18 24.79 7.33
CA LYS A 428 2.40 25.98 6.94
C LYS A 428 1.57 25.55 5.72
N ARG A 429 0.30 25.20 5.95
CA ARG A 429 -0.59 24.70 4.88
C ARG A 429 -0.97 25.87 3.96
N SER A 430 -0.09 26.18 3.00
CA SER A 430 -0.35 27.21 1.99
C SER A 430 -1.56 26.81 1.16
N ARG A 431 -2.56 27.71 1.10
CA ARG A 431 -3.81 27.55 0.33
C ARG A 431 -3.56 27.24 -1.15
N PHE A 432 -2.39 27.61 -1.66
CA PHE A 432 -2.03 27.48 -3.07
C PHE A 432 -1.22 26.24 -3.41
N ARG A 433 -0.74 25.43 -2.45
CA ARG A 433 0.21 24.35 -2.75
C ARG A 433 -0.38 23.19 -3.56
N HIS A 434 -1.62 22.77 -3.28
CA HIS A 434 -2.27 21.72 -4.08
C HIS A 434 -2.59 22.21 -5.49
N ALA A 435 -3.03 23.47 -5.61
CA ALA A 435 -3.22 24.12 -6.91
C ALA A 435 -1.89 24.24 -7.67
N ALA A 436 -0.82 24.69 -7.00
CA ALA A 436 0.52 24.80 -7.57
C ALA A 436 1.08 23.43 -7.97
N MET A 437 0.82 22.38 -7.20
CA MET A 437 1.22 21.02 -7.57
C MET A 437 0.42 20.49 -8.75
N GLY A 438 -0.89 20.78 -8.82
CA GLY A 438 -1.71 20.46 -10.00
C GLY A 438 -1.24 21.21 -11.24
N ILE A 439 -0.93 22.51 -11.11
CA ILE A 439 -0.35 23.33 -12.17
C ILE A 439 1.02 22.80 -12.58
N TYR A 440 1.87 22.45 -11.62
CA TYR A 440 3.20 21.87 -11.87
C TYR A 440 3.11 20.56 -12.65
N ILE A 441 2.21 19.64 -12.25
CA ILE A 441 1.98 18.38 -12.96
C ILE A 441 1.49 18.67 -14.39
N TRP A 442 0.53 19.58 -14.55
CA TRP A 442 0.03 19.97 -15.87
C TRP A 442 1.11 20.58 -16.76
N ILE A 443 1.90 21.50 -16.22
CA ILE A 443 3.04 22.10 -16.94
C ILE A 443 4.06 21.03 -17.31
N THR A 444 4.37 20.11 -16.40
CA THR A 444 5.34 19.03 -16.64
C THR A 444 4.84 18.11 -17.76
N ILE A 445 3.57 17.70 -17.73
CA ILE A 445 2.95 16.89 -18.79
C ILE A 445 2.98 17.66 -20.11
N PHE A 446 2.57 18.94 -20.12
CA PHE A 446 2.60 19.76 -21.31
C PHE A 446 4.01 19.88 -21.91
N LEU A 447 5.01 20.17 -21.08
CA LEU A 447 6.40 20.27 -21.51
C LEU A 447 6.92 18.92 -22.06
N LEU A 448 6.54 17.81 -21.42
CA LEU A 448 6.91 16.47 -21.89
C LEU A 448 6.29 16.15 -23.25
N PHE A 449 5.04 16.53 -23.49
CA PHE A 449 4.39 16.38 -24.79
C PHE A 449 4.95 17.33 -25.86
N ALA A 450 5.21 18.59 -25.50
CA ALA A 450 5.62 19.63 -26.44
C ALA A 450 7.10 19.58 -26.83
N PHE A 451 7.97 19.16 -25.89
CA PHE A 451 9.43 19.22 -26.06
C PHE A 451 10.13 17.90 -25.75
N GLY A 452 9.39 16.82 -25.43
CA GLY A 452 9.97 15.54 -25.03
C GLY A 452 10.84 14.92 -26.10
N GLU A 453 10.39 14.92 -27.36
CA GLU A 453 11.17 14.42 -28.50
C GLU A 453 12.47 15.22 -28.70
N THR A 454 12.39 16.55 -28.67
CA THR A 454 13.58 17.41 -28.80
C THR A 454 14.57 17.21 -27.66
N LEU A 455 14.08 17.06 -26.43
CA LEU A 455 14.93 16.79 -25.26
C LEU A 455 15.59 15.41 -25.38
N TYR A 456 14.85 14.41 -25.84
CA TYR A 456 15.35 13.06 -26.08
C TYR A 456 16.44 13.05 -27.15
N GLU A 457 16.22 13.69 -28.30
CA GLU A 457 17.24 13.81 -29.36
C GLU A 457 18.51 14.51 -28.85
N MET A 458 18.36 15.59 -28.06
CA MET A 458 19.49 16.29 -27.46
C MET A 458 20.28 15.41 -26.48
N LEU A 459 19.59 14.70 -25.58
CA LEU A 459 20.23 13.83 -24.59
C LEU A 459 20.94 12.65 -25.26
N MET A 460 20.26 11.98 -26.18
CA MET A 460 20.82 10.83 -26.88
C MET A 460 21.95 11.26 -27.81
N GLY A 461 21.82 12.37 -28.54
CA GLY A 461 22.91 12.93 -29.34
C GLY A 461 24.16 13.25 -28.50
N GLY A 462 23.97 13.79 -27.29
CA GLY A 462 25.07 14.02 -26.34
C GLY A 462 25.73 12.73 -25.85
N LEU A 463 24.93 11.69 -25.56
CA LEU A 463 25.43 10.37 -25.14
C LEU A 463 26.21 9.66 -26.26
N HIS A 464 25.70 9.71 -27.50
CA HIS A 464 26.39 9.16 -28.68
C HIS A 464 27.74 9.85 -28.88
N ALA A 465 27.78 11.19 -28.82
CA ALA A 465 29.01 11.95 -28.93
C ALA A 465 30.03 11.62 -27.81
N LEU A 466 29.57 11.36 -26.58
CA LEU A 466 30.44 11.02 -25.44
C LEU A 466 30.99 9.60 -25.55
N LEU A 467 30.20 8.64 -26.04
CA LEU A 467 30.55 7.23 -26.14
C LEU A 467 31.17 6.85 -27.49
N GLY A 468 31.21 7.77 -28.44
CA GLY A 468 31.83 7.57 -29.76
C GLY A 468 30.98 6.75 -30.73
N PHE A 469 29.65 6.84 -30.60
CA PHE A 469 28.69 6.20 -31.51
C PHE A 469 28.16 7.19 -32.57
#